data_AF-A0A7W0QNE9-F1
#
_entry.id   AF-A0A7W0QNE9-F1
#
_cell.length_a   1.000
_cell.length_b   1.000
_cell.length_c   1.000
_cell.angle_alpha   90.00
_cell.angle_beta   90.00
_cell.angle_gamma   90.00
#
_symmetry.space_group_name_H-M   'P 1'
#
loop_
_entity.id
_entity.type
_entity.pdbx_description
1 polymer ?
#
loop_
_entity_poly.entity_id
_entity_poly.type
_entity_poly.pdbx_seq_one_letter_code
_entity_poly.pdbx_strand_id
1 'polypeptide(L)' 'MNIMPFAARDLAIDLGTANTIVFAAGRGIVVDEPSI' A
#
# COMPACT_ATOMS: atom_id res chain seq x y z
N MET A 1 5.98 -25.55 -10.05
CA MET A 1 5.78 -25.08 -8.66
C MET A 1 5.81 -23.57 -8.67
N ASN A 2 4.64 -22.94 -8.64
CA ASN A 2 4.52 -21.49 -8.58
C ASN A 2 4.13 -21.11 -7.16
N ILE A 3 5.10 -20.60 -6.41
CA ILE A 3 4.84 -19.77 -5.23
C ILE A 3 5.74 -18.55 -5.39
N MET A 4 5.30 -17.60 -6.21
CA MET A 4 5.86 -16.24 -6.12
C MET A 4 5.73 -15.83 -4.66
N PRO A 5 6.82 -15.58 -3.93
CA PRO A 5 6.71 -15.06 -2.59
C PRO A 5 6.25 -13.62 -2.80
N PHE A 6 4.94 -13.37 -2.69
CA PHE A 6 4.54 -12.07 -2.18
C PHE A 6 5.13 -12.03 -0.78
N ALA A 7 6.40 -11.59 -0.68
CA ALA A 7 6.92 -11.13 0.59
C ALA A 7 5.83 -10.19 1.10
N ALA A 8 5.24 -10.52 2.24
CA ALA A 8 4.32 -9.62 2.91
C ALA A 8 5.14 -8.35 3.18
N ARG A 9 5.06 -7.40 2.25
CA ARG A 9 5.65 -6.09 2.40
C ARG A 9 4.80 -5.46 3.49
N ASP A 10 5.42 -5.02 4.57
CA ASP A 10 4.74 -4.31 5.64
C ASP A 10 4.14 -3.02 5.04
N LEU A 11 2.86 -3.12 4.66
CA LEU A 11 2.06 -2.07 4.06
C LEU A 11 0.93 -1.70 5.01
N ALA A 12 0.75 -0.41 5.24
CA ALA A 12 -0.46 0.14 5.84
C ALA A 12 -1.26 0.85 4.74
N ILE A 13 -2.57 0.60 4.71
CA ILE A 13 -3.48 1.17 3.72
C ILE A 13 -4.55 1.96 4.46
N ASP A 14 -4.68 3.24 4.12
CA ASP A 14 -5.78 4.10 4.55
C ASP A 14 -6.74 4.30 3.38
N LEU A 15 -7.98 3.86 3.56
CA LEU A 15 -9.04 3.92 2.56
C LEU A 15 -10.03 5.01 2.95
N GLY A 16 -9.63 6.25 2.73
CA GLY A 16 -10.48 7.42 2.90
C GLY A 16 -11.48 7.57 1.76
N THR A 17 -12.57 8.27 2.03
CA THR A 17 -13.58 8.61 1.01
C THR A 17 -13.05 9.53 -0.08
N ALA A 18 -12.09 10.41 0.26
CA ALA A 18 -11.48 11.35 -0.69
C ALA A 18 -10.15 10.86 -1.25
N ASN A 19 -9.39 10.07 -0.48
CA ASN A 19 -8.04 9.64 -0.84
C ASN A 19 -7.77 8.20 -0.41
N THR A 20 -6.98 7.50 -1.22
CA THR A 20 -6.36 6.23 -0.87
C THR A 20 -4.87 6.47 -0.67
N ILE A 21 -4.38 6.16 0.53
CA ILE A 21 -2.98 6.33 0.90
C ILE A 21 -2.38 4.97 1.23
N VAL A 22 -1.19 4.69 0.71
CA VAL A 22 -0.42 3.48 1.03
C VAL A 22 0.93 3.88 1.61
N PHE A 23 1.23 3.40 2.80
CA PHE A 23 2.52 3.52 3.44
C PHE A 23 3.28 2.19 3.38
N ALA A 24 4.57 2.25 3.06
CA ALA A 24 5.47 1.10 3.13
C ALA A 24 6.55 1.33 4.20
N ALA A 25 6.70 0.36 5.11
CA ALA A 25 7.71 0.41 6.16
C ALA A 25 9.11 0.65 5.57
N GLY A 26 9.84 1.62 6.11
CA GLY A 26 11.16 2.02 5.63
C GLY A 26 11.19 2.79 4.30
N ARG A 27 10.04 3.06 3.66
CA ARG A 27 9.95 3.83 2.40
C ARG A 27 9.06 5.06 2.49
N GLY A 28 8.18 5.13 3.48
CA GLY A 28 7.23 6.24 3.62
C GLY A 28 5.93 6.02 2.84
N ILE A 29 5.24 7.11 2.51
CA ILE A 29 4.06 7.08 1.64
C ILE A 29 4.51 6.76 0.22
N VAL A 30 3.93 5.72 -0.36
CA VAL A 30 4.24 5.23 -1.72
C VAL A 30 3.07 5.37 -2.69
N VAL A 31 1.85 5.62 -2.19
CA VAL A 31 0.67 6.00 -2.96
C VAL A 31 -0.09 7.06 -2.16
N ASP A 32 -0.51 8.12 -2.84
CA ASP A 32 -1.42 9.15 -2.34
C ASP A 32 -2.25 9.63 -3.54
N GLU A 33 -3.39 9.00 -3.75
CA GLU A 33 -4.27 9.27 -4.89
C GLU A 33 -5.70 9.60 -4.43
N PRO A 34 -6.45 10.41 -5.19
CA PRO A 34 -7.88 10.59 -4.96
C PRO A 34 -8.64 9.27 -5.06
N SER A 35 -9.55 9.02 -4.13
CA SER A 35 -10.51 7.91 -4.18
C SER A 35 -11.71 8.32 -5.04
N ILE A 36 -11.66 7.99 -6.34
CA ILE A 36 -12.76 8.19 -7.30
C ILE A 36 -13.39 6.87 -7.75
#